data_AF-A0A0Q8EFS3-F1
#
_entry.id   AF-A0A0Q8EFS3-F1
#
_cell.length_a   1.000
_cell.length_b   1.000
_cell.length_c   1.000
_cell.angle_alpha   90.00
_cell.angle_beta   90.00
_cell.angle_gamma   90.00
#
_symmetry.space_group_name_H-M   'P 1'
#
loop_
_entity.id
_entity.type
_entity.pdbx_description
1 polymer ?
#
loop_
_entity_poly.entity_id
_entity_poly.type
_entity_poly.pdbx_seq_one_letter_code
_entity_poly.pdbx_strand_id
1 'polypeptide(L)'
;MTSLVQTWPEIQADFSANWIIYASMPLVAAFIGYVTKLLALQMLYRPLEFRGIGILGWQGLVPRRAGKVAATTIELLTENLLKPEELLDKVDAAEAVEELREPLTEAIDIVVRDLAEQLRPGLWDSLPEAGRRAITARVHQQAPKIVDNLLAEMRADLSQFLDLQFLAVTILVKNKDQLNDLIRSVASDAMTFVRRSGVVFGFAIGFVQLACWAWFHNPWIMPAFGFLVGFVSDYVALNMLFRPLDKKKALGIFPFQGVLHAKRDKITRGYARILATDIFAPEVIFEAVLHGPTADRLFSAIEREISRSIDAQSGIAQPLVRLAVGTQRYRAAKDAVVEKVIALIPDTMAQATSYAERTFDVENLIVDKMSQLTPEQYESIMRPVFKDDEWLMISVGAVLGGIVGEIQVLVIEHYAR
;
A
#
# COMPACT_ATOMS: atom_id res chain seq x y z
N MET A 1 25.95 35.44 -47.73
CA MET A 1 24.99 35.39 -46.61
C MET A 1 23.73 34.74 -47.13
N THR A 2 23.67 33.41 -47.11
CA THR A 2 22.41 32.69 -47.34
C THR A 2 21.45 33.14 -46.24
N SER A 3 20.28 33.66 -46.62
CA SER A 3 19.28 34.05 -45.63
C SER A 3 18.96 32.81 -44.80
N LEU A 4 19.07 32.93 -43.47
CA LEU A 4 18.64 31.90 -42.51
C LEU A 4 17.13 31.66 -42.54
N VAL A 5 16.42 32.37 -43.43
CA VAL A 5 14.97 32.42 -43.55
C VAL A 5 14.62 32.24 -45.03
N GLN A 6 13.78 31.25 -45.32
CA GLN A 6 13.23 31.04 -46.66
C GLN A 6 12.14 32.06 -46.98
N THR A 7 12.04 32.43 -48.25
CA THR A 7 10.96 33.26 -48.78
C THR A 7 9.72 32.39 -49.08
N TRP A 8 8.53 32.99 -49.10
CA TRP A 8 7.27 32.27 -49.35
C TRP A 8 7.26 31.40 -50.64
N PRO A 9 7.81 31.87 -51.78
CA PRO A 9 7.91 31.04 -52.98
C PRO A 9 8.83 29.82 -52.82
N GLU A 10 9.92 29.95 -52.06
CA GLU A 10 10.86 28.86 -51.77
C GLU A 10 10.21 27.79 -50.88
N ILE A 11 9.46 28.21 -49.86
CA ILE A 11 8.69 27.31 -49.00
C ILE A 11 7.65 26.54 -49.82
N GLN A 12 6.95 27.20 -50.75
CA GLN A 12 5.93 26.54 -51.58
C GLN A 12 6.54 25.52 -52.53
N ALA A 13 7.70 25.84 -53.13
CA ALA A 13 8.42 24.92 -54.00
C ALA A 13 8.92 23.69 -53.22
N ASP A 14 9.55 23.90 -52.06
CA ASP A 14 10.07 22.81 -51.24
C ASP A 14 8.96 21.93 -50.65
N PHE A 15 7.88 22.54 -50.16
CA PHE A 15 6.71 21.79 -49.70
C PHE A 15 6.10 20.92 -50.80
N SER A 16 6.04 21.42 -52.05
CA SER A 16 5.50 20.64 -53.17
C SER A 16 6.37 19.44 -53.54
N ALA A 17 7.69 19.58 -53.42
CA ALA A 17 8.66 18.51 -53.69
C ALA A 17 8.70 17.47 -52.55
N ASN A 18 8.59 17.94 -51.31
CA ASN A 18 8.85 17.14 -50.10
C ASN A 18 7.61 16.97 -49.20
N TRP A 19 6.40 17.09 -49.74
CA TRP A 19 5.15 17.11 -48.96
C TRP A 19 4.99 15.92 -48.00
N ILE A 20 5.53 14.74 -48.36
CA ILE A 20 5.55 13.54 -47.52
C ILE A 20 6.37 13.78 -46.25
N ILE A 21 7.54 14.43 -46.36
CA ILE A 21 8.41 14.75 -45.22
C ILE A 21 7.68 15.71 -44.29
N TYR A 22 7.09 16.79 -44.84
CA TYR A 22 6.31 17.75 -44.04
C TYR A 22 5.11 17.11 -43.34
N ALA A 23 4.32 16.29 -44.05
CA ALA A 23 3.18 15.59 -43.46
C ALA A 23 3.60 14.54 -42.42
N SER A 24 4.82 13.99 -42.54
CA SER A 24 5.34 13.02 -41.57
C SER A 24 5.75 13.67 -40.24
N MET A 25 6.15 14.94 -40.21
CA MET A 25 6.67 15.58 -38.97
C MET A 25 5.66 15.55 -37.81
N PRO A 26 4.38 15.97 -37.97
CA PRO A 26 3.40 15.88 -36.89
C PRO A 26 3.08 14.45 -36.47
N LEU A 27 3.09 13.51 -37.41
CA LEU A 27 2.82 12.09 -37.13
C LEU A 27 3.98 11.45 -36.36
N VAL A 28 5.22 11.72 -36.76
CA VAL A 28 6.42 11.27 -36.07
C VAL A 28 6.49 11.89 -34.68
N ALA A 29 6.24 13.20 -34.54
CA ALA A 29 6.20 13.86 -33.23
C ALA A 29 5.11 13.28 -32.31
N ALA A 30 3.93 12.94 -32.84
CA ALA A 30 2.86 12.26 -32.11
C ALA A 30 3.26 10.84 -31.67
N PHE A 31 3.94 10.09 -32.55
CA PHE A 31 4.47 8.76 -32.24
C PHE A 31 5.55 8.81 -31.17
N ILE A 32 6.49 9.75 -31.27
CA ILE A 32 7.51 10.01 -30.24
C ILE A 32 6.84 10.33 -28.92
N GLY A 33 5.89 11.27 -28.93
CA GLY A 33 5.11 11.65 -27.76
C GLY A 33 4.34 10.47 -27.14
N TYR A 34 3.97 9.45 -27.90
CA TYR A 34 3.38 8.22 -27.35
C TYR A 34 4.43 7.30 -26.73
N VAL A 35 5.54 7.06 -27.45
CA VAL A 35 6.59 6.12 -27.05
C VAL A 35 7.33 6.63 -25.81
N THR A 36 7.66 7.93 -25.74
CA THR A 36 8.32 8.53 -24.57
C THR A 36 7.47 8.40 -23.31
N LYS A 37 6.15 8.62 -23.42
CA LYS A 37 5.21 8.39 -22.30
C LYS A 37 5.14 6.94 -21.90
N LEU A 38 5.10 6.02 -22.86
CA LEU A 38 5.08 4.58 -22.58
C LEU A 38 6.35 4.15 -21.83
N LEU A 39 7.52 4.65 -22.25
CA LEU A 39 8.79 4.40 -21.59
C LEU A 39 8.84 5.01 -20.19
N ALA A 40 8.40 6.26 -20.03
CA ALA A 40 8.29 6.91 -18.72
C ALA A 40 7.42 6.09 -17.75
N LEU A 41 6.28 5.58 -18.22
CA LEU A 41 5.41 4.68 -17.44
C LEU A 41 6.12 3.38 -17.08
N GLN A 42 6.88 2.79 -18.00
CA GLN A 42 7.62 1.57 -17.71
C GLN A 42 8.72 1.81 -16.67
N MET A 43 9.39 2.96 -16.76
CA MET A 43 10.44 3.41 -15.84
C MET A 43 9.90 3.76 -14.45
N LEU A 44 8.61 4.07 -14.33
CA LEU A 44 7.95 4.28 -13.04
C LEU A 44 7.85 2.98 -12.22
N TYR A 45 7.61 1.85 -12.91
CA TYR A 45 7.28 0.58 -12.25
C TYR A 45 8.40 -0.49 -12.35
N ARG A 46 9.31 -0.39 -13.31
CA ARG A 46 10.34 -1.41 -13.56
C ARG A 46 11.72 -0.77 -13.74
N PRO A 47 12.80 -1.50 -13.35
CA PRO A 47 12.81 -2.81 -12.67
C PRO A 47 12.50 -2.69 -11.17
N LEU A 48 12.05 -3.79 -10.55
CA LEU A 48 11.71 -3.83 -9.12
C LEU A 48 12.93 -3.61 -8.23
N GLU A 49 14.05 -4.20 -8.63
CA GLU A 49 15.34 -4.03 -8.01
C GLU A 49 16.25 -3.19 -8.91
N PHE A 50 17.18 -2.49 -8.28
CA PHE A 50 18.16 -1.72 -9.01
C PHE A 50 18.96 -2.63 -9.96
N ARG A 51 18.95 -2.29 -11.25
CA ARG A 51 19.78 -2.95 -12.27
C ARG A 51 20.79 -1.98 -12.82
N GLY A 52 22.08 -2.27 -12.65
CA GLY A 52 23.20 -1.52 -13.20
C GLY A 52 24.44 -1.60 -12.33
N ILE A 53 25.44 -0.76 -12.64
CA ILE A 53 26.75 -0.77 -11.95
C ILE A 53 26.99 0.62 -11.35
N GLY A 54 27.05 0.72 -10.02
CA GLY A 54 27.31 1.97 -9.30
C GLY A 54 26.25 3.04 -9.59
N ILE A 55 26.68 4.20 -10.08
CA ILE A 55 25.79 5.32 -10.47
C ILE A 55 25.05 5.09 -11.79
N LEU A 56 25.46 4.09 -12.59
CA LEU A 56 24.88 3.76 -13.89
C LEU A 56 23.92 2.56 -13.75
N GLY A 57 22.82 2.80 -13.07
CA GLY A 57 21.72 1.83 -13.02
C GLY A 57 20.37 2.45 -12.78
N TRP A 58 19.34 1.67 -13.05
CA TRP A 58 17.96 2.11 -12.97
C TRP A 58 17.16 1.20 -12.05
N GLN A 59 16.29 1.81 -11.26
CA GLN A 59 15.24 1.13 -10.52
C GLN A 59 13.94 1.87 -10.80
N GLY A 60 12.85 1.11 -10.90
CA GLY A 60 11.51 1.68 -10.96
C GLY A 60 11.30 2.66 -9.82
N LEU A 61 10.62 3.76 -10.09
CA LEU A 61 10.42 4.82 -9.11
C LEU A 61 9.64 4.38 -7.87
N VAL A 62 8.51 3.71 -8.12
CA VAL A 62 7.62 3.18 -7.08
C VAL A 62 8.38 2.21 -6.18
N PRO A 63 9.05 1.16 -6.70
CA PRO A 63 9.79 0.23 -5.84
C PRO A 63 11.02 0.86 -5.17
N ARG A 64 11.66 1.86 -5.79
CA ARG A 64 12.79 2.59 -5.18
C ARG A 64 12.36 3.37 -3.93
N ARG A 65 11.14 3.89 -3.91
CA ARG A 65 10.59 4.67 -2.78
C ARG A 65 9.59 3.91 -1.92
N ALA A 66 9.53 2.59 -2.06
CA ALA A 66 8.53 1.76 -1.38
C ALA A 66 8.37 2.08 0.11
N GLY A 67 9.49 2.16 0.85
CA GLY A 67 9.47 2.47 2.29
C GLY A 67 8.93 3.87 2.61
N LYS A 68 9.26 4.88 1.81
CA LYS A 68 8.75 6.25 2.01
C LYS A 68 7.26 6.33 1.67
N VAL A 69 6.85 5.73 0.54
CA VAL A 69 5.45 5.68 0.11
C VAL A 69 4.59 4.96 1.15
N ALA A 70 5.09 3.85 1.69
CA ALA A 70 4.46 3.08 2.75
C ALA A 70 4.29 3.91 4.03
N ALA A 71 5.38 4.49 4.54
CA ALA A 71 5.35 5.28 5.77
C ALA A 71 4.38 6.47 5.66
N THR A 72 4.46 7.26 4.58
CA THR A 72 3.58 8.42 4.38
C THR A 72 2.12 8.02 4.18
N THR A 73 1.86 6.92 3.46
CA THR A 73 0.51 6.37 3.31
C THR A 73 -0.09 6.06 4.68
N ILE A 74 0.68 5.45 5.56
CA ILE A 74 0.20 4.95 6.85
C ILE A 74 0.06 6.05 7.87
N GLU A 75 1.02 6.98 7.92
CA GLU A 75 0.93 8.20 8.72
C GLU A 75 -0.38 8.94 8.38
N LEU A 76 -0.64 9.18 7.10
CA LEU A 76 -1.86 9.86 6.67
C LEU A 76 -3.14 9.05 6.92
N LEU A 77 -3.07 7.72 6.77
CA LEU A 77 -4.20 6.83 7.08
C LEU A 77 -4.50 6.81 8.59
N THR A 78 -3.48 6.75 9.42
CA THR A 78 -3.62 6.63 10.88
C THR A 78 -4.01 7.96 11.50
N GLU A 79 -3.47 9.07 10.99
CA GLU A 79 -3.80 10.42 11.47
C GLU A 79 -5.20 10.89 11.04
N ASN A 80 -5.64 10.54 9.83
CA ASN A 80 -6.82 11.18 9.22
C ASN A 80 -7.96 10.24 8.82
N LEU A 81 -7.75 8.91 8.75
CA LEU A 81 -8.70 8.01 8.09
C LEU A 81 -9.16 6.85 8.97
N LEU A 82 -8.24 6.08 9.57
CA LEU A 82 -8.57 4.82 10.20
C LEU A 82 -7.78 4.63 11.49
N LYS A 83 -8.52 4.72 12.60
CA LYS A 83 -8.04 4.41 13.93
C LYS A 83 -8.23 2.91 14.17
N PRO A 84 -7.17 2.14 14.47
CA PRO A 84 -7.29 0.70 14.76
C PRO A 84 -8.31 0.39 15.86
N GLU A 85 -8.51 1.33 16.78
CA GLU A 85 -9.51 1.25 17.84
C GLU A 85 -10.94 1.15 17.27
N GLU A 86 -11.24 1.84 16.16
CA GLU A 86 -12.55 1.76 15.49
C GLU A 86 -12.81 0.37 14.88
N LEU A 87 -11.75 -0.36 14.50
CA LEU A 87 -11.89 -1.75 14.05
C LEU A 87 -12.16 -2.66 15.25
N LEU A 88 -11.42 -2.49 16.34
CA LEU A 88 -11.56 -3.30 17.54
C LEU A 88 -12.90 -3.07 18.27
N ASP A 89 -13.51 -1.90 18.11
CA ASP A 89 -14.86 -1.59 18.60
C ASP A 89 -15.95 -2.42 17.89
N LYS A 90 -15.68 -2.91 16.68
CA LYS A 90 -16.61 -3.81 15.97
C LYS A 90 -16.53 -5.26 16.45
N VAL A 91 -15.47 -5.63 17.16
CA VAL A 91 -15.34 -6.99 17.70
C VAL A 91 -16.25 -7.12 18.90
N ASP A 92 -17.25 -8.00 18.87
CA ASP A 92 -17.95 -8.39 20.09
C ASP A 92 -17.16 -9.48 20.82
N ALA A 93 -16.91 -9.29 22.12
CA ALA A 93 -16.13 -10.22 22.93
C ALA A 93 -16.88 -11.54 23.18
N ALA A 94 -18.21 -11.48 23.36
CA ALA A 94 -19.02 -12.66 23.50
C ALA A 94 -19.08 -13.44 22.18
N GLU A 95 -19.24 -12.75 21.04
CA GLU A 95 -19.23 -13.40 19.73
C GLU A 95 -17.87 -14.04 19.41
N ALA A 96 -16.77 -13.34 19.69
CA ALA A 96 -15.42 -13.89 19.54
C ALA A 96 -15.21 -15.15 20.40
N VAL A 97 -15.69 -15.14 21.65
CA VAL A 97 -15.61 -16.31 22.55
C VAL A 97 -16.48 -17.47 22.06
N GLU A 98 -17.66 -17.19 21.50
CA GLU A 98 -18.53 -18.22 20.94
C GLU A 98 -17.90 -18.89 19.71
N GLU A 99 -17.31 -18.11 18.80
CA GLU A 99 -16.62 -18.66 17.63
C GLU A 99 -15.36 -19.44 18.05
N LEU A 100 -14.65 -18.96 19.06
CA LEU A 100 -13.47 -19.63 19.61
C LEU A 100 -13.81 -20.72 20.62
N ARG A 101 -15.08 -21.04 20.85
CA ARG A 101 -15.47 -21.99 21.90
C ARG A 101 -14.83 -23.36 21.70
N GLU A 102 -14.87 -23.91 20.49
CA GLU A 102 -14.30 -25.22 20.18
C GLU A 102 -12.77 -25.24 20.37
N PRO A 103 -11.98 -24.35 19.73
CA PRO A 103 -10.53 -24.31 19.95
C PRO A 103 -10.15 -23.99 21.39
N LEU A 104 -10.88 -23.09 22.07
CA LEU A 104 -10.65 -22.83 23.50
C LEU A 104 -10.97 -24.06 24.35
N THR A 105 -11.97 -24.85 23.99
CA THR A 105 -12.33 -26.07 24.74
C THR A 105 -11.27 -27.14 24.61
N GLU A 106 -10.80 -27.38 23.39
CA GLU A 106 -9.70 -28.31 23.15
C GLU A 106 -8.42 -27.85 23.86
N ALA A 107 -8.10 -26.56 23.78
CA ALA A 107 -6.97 -25.96 24.49
C ALA A 107 -7.07 -26.14 26.01
N ILE A 108 -8.26 -25.89 26.59
CA ILE A 108 -8.51 -26.05 28.02
C ILE A 108 -8.29 -27.51 28.44
N ASP A 109 -8.83 -28.47 27.70
CA ASP A 109 -8.71 -29.90 28.04
C ASP A 109 -7.26 -30.38 27.99
N ILE A 110 -6.48 -29.91 27.00
CA ILE A 110 -5.04 -30.17 26.91
C ILE A 110 -4.31 -29.57 28.11
N VAL A 111 -4.52 -28.28 28.39
CA VAL A 111 -3.84 -27.56 29.48
C VAL A 111 -4.15 -28.17 30.84
N VAL A 112 -5.42 -28.48 31.12
CA VAL A 112 -5.86 -29.03 32.40
C VAL A 112 -5.28 -30.43 32.63
N ARG A 113 -5.26 -31.28 31.59
CA ARG A 113 -4.66 -32.62 31.67
C ARG A 113 -3.16 -32.55 31.91
N ASP A 114 -2.44 -31.79 31.08
CA ASP A 114 -0.99 -31.63 31.18
C ASP A 114 -0.59 -31.08 32.55
N LEU A 115 -1.31 -30.06 33.05
CA LEU A 115 -1.05 -29.49 34.37
C LEU A 115 -1.23 -30.52 35.49
N ALA A 116 -2.27 -31.33 35.42
CA ALA A 116 -2.52 -32.38 36.39
C ALA A 116 -1.39 -33.42 36.38
N GLU A 117 -0.93 -33.84 35.21
CA GLU A 117 0.19 -34.78 35.06
C GLU A 117 1.52 -34.22 35.60
N GLN A 118 1.80 -32.93 35.39
CA GLN A 118 2.98 -32.25 35.93
C GLN A 118 2.95 -32.14 37.46
N LEU A 119 1.78 -31.91 38.05
CA LEU A 119 1.64 -31.87 39.51
C LEU A 119 1.88 -33.24 40.15
N ARG A 120 1.27 -34.28 39.58
CA ARG A 120 1.53 -35.68 39.95
C ARG A 120 1.16 -36.60 38.78
N PRO A 121 2.05 -37.50 38.35
CA PRO A 121 1.73 -38.48 37.31
C PRO A 121 0.46 -39.27 37.64
N GLY A 122 -0.49 -39.33 36.71
CA GLY A 122 -1.79 -39.99 36.87
C GLY A 122 -2.79 -39.25 37.77
N LEU A 123 -2.53 -37.99 38.15
CA LEU A 123 -3.47 -37.21 38.96
C LEU A 123 -4.81 -37.05 38.26
N TRP A 124 -4.80 -36.70 36.97
CA TRP A 124 -6.01 -36.50 36.19
C TRP A 124 -6.90 -37.75 36.17
N ASP A 125 -6.32 -38.91 35.87
CA ASP A 125 -7.04 -40.18 35.79
C ASP A 125 -7.51 -40.69 37.16
N SER A 126 -6.82 -40.28 38.23
CA SER A 126 -7.22 -40.63 39.61
C SER A 126 -8.40 -39.81 40.15
N LEU A 127 -8.78 -38.71 39.48
CA LEU A 127 -9.90 -37.88 39.90
C LEU A 127 -11.25 -38.53 39.52
N PRO A 128 -12.24 -38.58 40.45
CA PRO A 128 -13.60 -38.97 40.11
C PRO A 128 -14.15 -38.13 38.95
N GLU A 129 -15.02 -38.70 38.12
CA GLU A 129 -15.61 -37.96 36.98
C GLU A 129 -16.26 -36.63 37.38
N ALA A 130 -16.91 -36.59 38.54
CA ALA A 130 -17.49 -35.36 39.08
C ALA A 130 -16.43 -34.27 39.32
N GLY A 131 -15.23 -34.66 39.78
CA GLY A 131 -14.11 -33.74 40.00
C GLY A 131 -13.53 -33.21 38.69
N ARG A 132 -13.29 -34.10 37.71
CA ARG A 132 -12.84 -33.71 36.36
C ARG A 132 -13.82 -32.74 35.72
N ARG A 133 -15.12 -33.07 35.72
CA ARG A 133 -16.18 -32.21 35.19
C ARG A 133 -16.26 -30.86 35.92
N ALA A 134 -16.11 -30.84 37.24
CA ALA A 134 -16.15 -29.60 38.01
C ALA A 134 -14.97 -28.67 37.68
N ILE A 135 -13.75 -29.22 37.51
CA ILE A 135 -12.56 -28.45 37.12
C ILE A 135 -12.74 -27.87 35.72
N THR A 136 -13.02 -28.72 34.74
CA THR A 136 -13.19 -28.32 33.34
C THR A 136 -14.31 -27.27 33.20
N ALA A 137 -15.49 -27.52 33.80
CA ALA A 137 -16.60 -26.55 33.77
C ALA A 137 -16.22 -25.20 34.40
N ARG A 138 -15.38 -25.20 35.45
CA ARG A 138 -14.94 -23.95 36.06
C ARG A 138 -13.99 -23.16 35.17
N VAL A 139 -13.07 -23.85 34.47
CA VAL A 139 -12.16 -23.20 33.51
C VAL A 139 -12.96 -22.63 32.32
N HIS A 140 -13.92 -23.38 31.78
CA HIS A 140 -14.81 -22.89 30.72
C HIS A 140 -15.60 -21.66 31.13
N GLN A 141 -16.02 -21.55 32.39
CA GLN A 141 -16.72 -20.34 32.88
C GLN A 141 -15.80 -19.13 33.06
N GLN A 142 -14.48 -19.33 33.15
CA GLN A 142 -13.50 -18.23 33.29
C GLN A 142 -12.93 -17.77 31.96
N ALA A 143 -12.78 -18.66 30.99
CA ALA A 143 -12.19 -18.33 29.69
C ALA A 143 -12.86 -17.10 29.02
N PRO A 144 -14.20 -16.97 28.96
CA PRO A 144 -14.84 -15.79 28.39
C PRO A 144 -14.43 -14.48 29.07
N LYS A 145 -14.26 -14.49 30.40
CA LYS A 145 -13.90 -13.30 31.18
C LYS A 145 -12.45 -12.89 30.95
N ILE A 146 -11.56 -13.87 30.78
CA ILE A 146 -10.14 -13.61 30.45
C ILE A 146 -10.07 -12.94 29.07
N VAL A 147 -10.79 -13.48 28.09
CA VAL A 147 -10.84 -12.90 26.73
C VAL A 147 -11.45 -11.50 26.76
N ASP A 148 -12.56 -11.30 27.48
CA ASP A 148 -13.20 -9.99 27.62
C ASP A 148 -12.25 -8.94 28.25
N ASN A 149 -11.55 -9.31 29.32
CA ASN A 149 -10.58 -8.43 29.97
C ASN A 149 -9.38 -8.11 29.07
N LEU A 150 -8.88 -9.09 28.30
CA LEU A 150 -7.79 -8.88 27.35
C LEU A 150 -8.23 -7.97 26.20
N LEU A 151 -9.42 -8.19 25.63
CA LEU A 151 -9.97 -7.32 24.59
C LEU A 151 -10.21 -5.90 25.12
N ALA A 152 -10.71 -5.75 26.34
CA ALA A 152 -10.88 -4.44 26.98
C ALA A 152 -9.54 -3.73 27.20
N GLU A 153 -8.49 -4.45 27.60
CA GLU A 153 -7.14 -3.88 27.73
C GLU A 153 -6.57 -3.47 26.36
N MET A 154 -6.75 -4.30 25.32
CA MET A 154 -6.34 -3.97 23.96
C MET A 154 -7.11 -2.77 23.40
N ARG A 155 -8.41 -2.62 23.71
CA ARG A 155 -9.20 -1.44 23.32
C ARG A 155 -8.73 -0.16 24.02
N ALA A 156 -8.27 -0.27 25.26
CA ALA A 156 -7.83 0.89 26.02
C ALA A 156 -6.51 1.47 25.47
N ASP A 157 -5.61 0.62 24.96
CA ASP A 157 -4.35 1.08 24.38
C ASP A 157 -3.83 0.10 23.31
N LEU A 158 -4.43 0.13 22.12
CA LEU A 158 -4.08 -0.77 21.02
C LEU A 158 -2.64 -0.51 20.50
N SER A 159 -2.15 0.72 20.67
CA SER A 159 -0.79 1.11 20.26
C SER A 159 0.30 0.34 21.01
N GLN A 160 0.01 -0.21 22.20
CA GLN A 160 0.95 -1.07 22.93
C GLN A 160 1.07 -2.47 22.34
N PHE A 161 0.06 -2.94 21.60
CA PHE A 161 -0.01 -4.30 21.07
C PHE A 161 0.26 -4.37 19.57
N LEU A 162 0.00 -3.29 18.82
CA LEU A 162 0.15 -3.26 17.36
C LEU A 162 0.91 -2.01 16.90
N ASP A 163 2.12 -2.22 16.37
CA ASP A 163 2.88 -1.18 15.67
C ASP A 163 2.53 -1.15 14.17
N LEU A 164 1.56 -0.31 13.81
CA LEU A 164 1.12 -0.13 12.42
C LEU A 164 2.24 0.36 11.49
N GLN A 165 3.14 1.20 12.00
CA GLN A 165 4.21 1.77 11.21
C GLN A 165 5.21 0.68 10.83
N PHE A 166 5.59 -0.16 11.80
CA PHE A 166 6.40 -1.34 11.56
C PHE A 166 5.73 -2.31 10.60
N LEU A 167 4.43 -2.60 10.81
CA LEU A 167 3.67 -3.55 10.00
C LEU A 167 3.68 -3.14 8.52
N ALA A 168 3.30 -1.91 8.24
CA ALA A 168 3.15 -1.45 6.88
C ALA A 168 4.48 -1.21 6.16
N VAL A 169 5.52 -0.75 6.87
CA VAL A 169 6.88 -0.72 6.32
C VAL A 169 7.33 -2.15 6.00
N THR A 170 7.09 -3.11 6.88
CA THR A 170 7.49 -4.50 6.67
C THR A 170 6.80 -5.12 5.46
N ILE A 171 5.48 -4.95 5.32
CA ILE A 171 4.70 -5.51 4.21
C ILE A 171 5.09 -4.83 2.89
N LEU A 172 5.01 -3.51 2.82
CA LEU A 172 5.18 -2.78 1.56
C LEU A 172 6.65 -2.73 1.10
N VAL A 173 7.62 -2.87 2.01
CA VAL A 173 9.05 -2.98 1.65
C VAL A 173 9.44 -4.41 1.30
N LYS A 174 8.93 -5.42 2.00
CA LYS A 174 9.21 -6.83 1.65
C LYS A 174 8.55 -7.21 0.33
N ASN A 175 7.33 -6.73 0.08
CA ASN A 175 6.56 -7.06 -1.11
C ASN A 175 6.49 -5.87 -2.09
N LYS A 176 7.63 -5.49 -2.66
CA LYS A 176 7.71 -4.41 -3.67
C LYS A 176 6.81 -4.67 -4.88
N ASP A 177 6.60 -5.94 -5.24
CA ASP A 177 5.67 -6.36 -6.30
C ASP A 177 4.23 -5.95 -5.99
N GLN A 178 3.74 -6.27 -4.79
CA GLN A 178 2.40 -5.90 -4.35
C GLN A 178 2.21 -4.39 -4.35
N LEU A 179 3.19 -3.63 -3.84
CA LEU A 179 3.14 -2.16 -3.92
C LEU A 179 3.08 -1.66 -5.38
N ASN A 180 3.84 -2.29 -6.27
CA ASN A 180 3.89 -1.90 -7.68
C ASN A 180 2.55 -2.16 -8.38
N ASP A 181 1.95 -3.31 -8.11
CA ASP A 181 0.62 -3.68 -8.61
C ASP A 181 -0.48 -2.83 -7.97
N LEU A 182 -0.31 -2.44 -6.71
CA LEU A 182 -1.17 -1.50 -6.00
C LEU A 182 -1.20 -0.16 -6.72
N ILE A 183 -0.04 0.48 -6.90
CA ILE A 183 0.03 1.77 -7.56
C ILE A 183 -0.42 1.68 -9.02
N ARG A 184 -0.08 0.59 -9.73
CA ARG A 184 -0.47 0.38 -11.13
C ARG A 184 -1.98 0.23 -11.32
N SER A 185 -2.64 -0.55 -10.47
CA SER A 185 -4.09 -0.76 -10.56
C SER A 185 -4.86 0.54 -10.32
N VAL A 186 -4.46 1.27 -9.28
CA VAL A 186 -5.01 2.57 -8.87
C VAL A 186 -4.76 3.66 -9.92
N ALA A 187 -3.57 3.68 -10.54
CA ALA A 187 -3.20 4.71 -11.52
C ALA A 187 -3.55 4.38 -12.98
N SER A 188 -4.08 3.19 -13.28
CA SER A 188 -4.30 2.69 -14.66
C SER A 188 -5.02 3.68 -15.60
N ASP A 189 -6.09 4.31 -15.13
CA ASP A 189 -6.85 5.32 -15.89
C ASP A 189 -6.04 6.60 -16.11
N ALA A 190 -5.35 7.08 -15.06
CA ALA A 190 -4.47 8.24 -15.11
C ALA A 190 -3.32 8.03 -16.12
N MET A 191 -2.72 6.85 -16.12
CA MET A 191 -1.65 6.49 -17.05
C MET A 191 -2.14 6.40 -18.49
N THR A 192 -3.38 5.93 -18.68
CA THR A 192 -4.01 5.95 -20.01
C THR A 192 -4.22 7.37 -20.52
N PHE A 193 -4.62 8.30 -19.65
CA PHE A 193 -4.73 9.71 -20.00
C PHE A 193 -3.37 10.31 -20.38
N VAL A 194 -2.33 10.13 -19.56
CA VAL A 194 -0.98 10.66 -19.80
C VAL A 194 -0.42 10.17 -21.14
N ARG A 195 -0.67 8.90 -21.47
CA ARG A 195 -0.29 8.31 -22.77
C ARG A 195 -1.06 8.94 -23.94
N ARG A 196 -2.37 9.16 -23.80
CA ARG A 196 -3.20 9.79 -24.85
C ARG A 196 -2.86 11.26 -25.04
N SER A 197 -2.61 12.00 -23.96
CA SER A 197 -2.20 13.40 -24.04
C SER A 197 -0.84 13.55 -24.72
N GLY A 198 0.08 12.58 -24.54
CA GLY A 198 1.35 12.53 -25.25
C GLY A 198 1.20 12.57 -26.78
N VAL A 199 0.23 11.82 -27.33
CA VAL A 199 -0.09 11.84 -28.77
C VAL A 199 -0.58 13.22 -29.21
N VAL A 200 -1.54 13.79 -28.45
CA VAL A 200 -2.16 15.08 -28.80
C VAL A 200 -1.14 16.22 -28.74
N PHE A 201 -0.32 16.28 -27.70
CA PHE A 201 0.73 17.29 -27.57
C PHE A 201 1.85 17.08 -28.59
N GLY A 202 2.28 15.84 -28.82
CA GLY A 202 3.26 15.53 -29.86
C GLY A 202 2.79 15.97 -31.24
N PHE A 203 1.52 15.70 -31.57
CA PHE A 203 0.91 16.13 -32.83
C PHE A 203 0.83 17.66 -32.95
N ALA A 204 0.37 18.35 -31.91
CA ALA A 204 0.24 19.81 -31.90
C ALA A 204 1.60 20.51 -32.01
N ILE A 205 2.60 20.08 -31.24
CA ILE A 205 3.95 20.65 -31.30
C ILE A 205 4.62 20.27 -32.63
N GLY A 206 4.33 19.10 -33.18
CA GLY A 206 4.81 18.69 -34.51
C GLY A 206 4.37 19.63 -35.64
N PHE A 207 3.21 20.28 -35.55
CA PHE A 207 2.84 21.36 -36.49
C PHE A 207 3.70 22.62 -36.32
N VAL A 208 4.09 22.94 -35.08
CA VAL A 208 5.01 24.06 -34.82
C VAL A 208 6.40 23.72 -35.36
N GLN A 209 6.86 22.49 -35.15
CA GLN A 209 8.10 21.97 -35.72
C GLN A 209 8.09 22.03 -37.27
N LEU A 210 6.98 21.65 -37.91
CA LEU A 210 6.77 21.76 -39.35
C LEU A 210 6.92 23.22 -39.83
N ALA A 211 6.23 24.15 -39.17
CA ALA A 211 6.30 25.57 -39.50
C ALA A 211 7.72 26.15 -39.31
N CYS A 212 8.40 25.77 -38.23
CA CYS A 212 9.78 26.19 -37.97
C CYS A 212 10.77 25.58 -38.99
N TRP A 213 10.59 24.32 -39.37
CA TRP A 213 11.42 23.69 -40.40
C TRP A 213 11.25 24.42 -41.73
N ALA A 214 10.01 24.66 -42.17
CA ALA A 214 9.72 25.40 -43.38
C ALA A 214 10.42 26.77 -43.39
N TRP A 215 10.41 27.49 -42.28
CA TRP A 215 10.96 28.83 -42.21
C TRP A 215 12.50 28.89 -42.18
N PHE A 216 13.14 27.96 -41.47
CA PHE A 216 14.57 28.08 -41.11
C PHE A 216 15.47 26.99 -41.70
N HIS A 217 14.92 25.84 -42.12
CA HIS A 217 15.66 24.71 -42.72
C HIS A 217 16.94 24.31 -41.98
N ASN A 218 16.94 24.44 -40.65
CA ASN A 218 18.10 24.16 -39.81
C ASN A 218 17.96 22.75 -39.18
N PRO A 219 18.91 21.83 -39.43
CA PRO A 219 18.91 20.47 -38.86
C PRO A 219 18.76 20.42 -37.33
N TRP A 220 19.33 21.39 -36.62
CA TRP A 220 19.25 21.48 -35.15
C TRP A 220 17.83 21.71 -34.61
N ILE A 221 16.87 22.08 -35.47
CA ILE A 221 15.47 22.25 -35.09
C ILE A 221 14.88 20.92 -34.65
N MET A 222 15.21 19.80 -35.30
CA MET A 222 14.59 18.51 -34.98
C MET A 222 15.00 17.96 -33.60
N PRO A 223 16.30 17.92 -33.20
CA PRO A 223 16.69 17.51 -31.86
C PRO A 223 16.22 18.48 -30.79
N ALA A 224 16.30 19.79 -31.05
CA ALA A 224 15.84 20.82 -30.10
C ALA A 224 14.33 20.75 -29.86
N PHE A 225 13.53 20.57 -30.91
CA PHE A 225 12.08 20.36 -30.77
C PHE A 225 11.78 19.01 -30.14
N GLY A 226 12.49 17.95 -30.48
CA GLY A 226 12.35 16.66 -29.80
C GLY A 226 12.56 16.77 -28.29
N PHE A 227 13.63 17.46 -27.87
CA PHE A 227 13.92 17.75 -26.47
C PHE A 227 12.81 18.60 -25.82
N LEU A 228 12.40 19.68 -26.48
CA LEU A 228 11.38 20.60 -25.97
C LEU A 228 10.00 19.92 -25.87
N VAL A 229 9.65 19.09 -26.84
CA VAL A 229 8.42 18.27 -26.85
C VAL A 229 8.45 17.32 -25.66
N GLY A 230 9.54 16.58 -25.46
CA GLY A 230 9.68 15.68 -24.31
C GLY A 230 9.52 16.43 -22.99
N PHE A 231 10.25 17.54 -22.82
CA PHE A 231 10.22 18.36 -21.61
C PHE A 231 8.84 18.97 -21.34
N VAL A 232 8.29 19.73 -22.29
CA VAL A 232 7.04 20.48 -22.13
C VAL A 232 5.85 19.53 -22.05
N SER A 233 5.80 18.48 -22.88
CA SER A 233 4.70 17.51 -22.84
C SER A 233 4.69 16.74 -21.53
N ASP A 234 5.85 16.35 -20.98
CA ASP A 234 5.95 15.66 -19.68
C ASP A 234 5.54 16.57 -18.52
N TYR A 235 6.06 17.80 -18.52
CA TYR A 235 5.68 18.81 -17.54
C TYR A 235 4.16 19.09 -17.56
N VAL A 236 3.58 19.34 -18.73
CA VAL A 236 2.15 19.66 -18.87
C VAL A 236 1.30 18.45 -18.49
N ALA A 237 1.62 17.25 -18.98
CA ALA A 237 0.84 16.04 -18.68
C ALA A 237 0.82 15.73 -17.18
N LEU A 238 1.95 15.91 -16.49
CA LEU A 238 2.04 15.69 -15.06
C LEU A 238 1.27 16.77 -14.28
N ASN A 239 1.36 18.04 -14.69
CA ASN A 239 0.58 19.09 -14.06
C ASN A 239 -0.93 18.87 -14.25
N MET A 240 -1.36 18.45 -15.44
CA MET A 240 -2.75 18.07 -15.76
C MET A 240 -3.25 16.83 -14.99
N LEU A 241 -2.34 16.02 -14.45
CA LEU A 241 -2.70 14.88 -13.61
C LEU A 241 -3.27 15.33 -12.26
N PHE A 242 -2.68 16.38 -11.67
CA PHE A 242 -3.03 16.88 -10.33
C PHE A 242 -3.89 18.15 -10.34
N ARG A 243 -3.75 19.02 -11.34
CA ARG A 243 -4.41 20.33 -11.37
C ARG A 243 -5.34 20.45 -12.58
N PRO A 244 -6.48 21.16 -12.44
CA PRO A 244 -6.97 21.83 -11.23
C PRO A 244 -7.65 20.86 -10.23
N LEU A 245 -7.65 21.22 -8.94
CA LEU A 245 -8.29 20.46 -7.85
C LEU A 245 -9.79 20.32 -8.10
N ASP A 246 -10.46 21.45 -8.32
CA ASP A 246 -11.88 21.51 -8.65
C ASP A 246 -12.10 21.55 -10.16
N LYS A 247 -13.32 21.18 -10.57
CA LYS A 247 -13.76 21.31 -11.97
C LYS A 247 -13.72 22.78 -12.39
N LYS A 248 -12.78 23.13 -13.28
CA LYS A 248 -12.69 24.46 -13.91
C LYS A 248 -12.96 24.36 -15.40
N LYS A 249 -13.45 25.43 -16.01
CA LYS A 249 -13.62 25.47 -17.46
C LYS A 249 -12.28 25.81 -18.13
N ALA A 250 -11.63 24.83 -18.76
CA ALA A 250 -10.52 25.05 -19.65
C ALA A 250 -10.97 25.91 -20.84
N LEU A 251 -10.24 27.01 -21.11
CA LEU A 251 -10.56 27.99 -22.16
C LEU A 251 -11.99 28.55 -22.07
N GLY A 252 -12.62 28.53 -20.88
CA GLY A 252 -13.98 29.01 -20.65
C GLY A 252 -15.11 28.07 -21.15
N ILE A 253 -14.79 26.98 -21.85
CA ILE A 253 -15.79 26.16 -22.57
C ILE A 253 -15.79 24.70 -22.08
N PHE A 254 -14.62 24.08 -21.87
CA PHE A 254 -14.53 22.65 -21.58
C PHE A 254 -14.28 22.40 -20.10
N PRO A 255 -15.17 21.70 -19.36
CA PRO A 255 -14.89 21.36 -17.97
C PRO A 255 -13.69 20.42 -17.87
N PHE A 256 -12.65 20.86 -17.19
CA PHE A 256 -11.41 20.13 -16.95
C PHE A 256 -11.11 20.10 -15.45
N GLN A 257 -10.68 18.95 -14.99
CA GLN A 257 -10.25 18.69 -13.62
C GLN A 257 -9.04 17.76 -13.70
N GLY A 258 -8.11 17.91 -12.75
CA GLY A 258 -6.98 16.99 -12.63
C GLY A 258 -7.48 15.55 -12.61
N VAL A 259 -6.86 14.67 -13.39
CA VAL A 259 -7.40 13.32 -13.65
C VAL A 259 -7.51 12.49 -12.38
N LEU A 260 -6.58 12.66 -11.42
CA LEU A 260 -6.64 11.98 -10.13
C LEU A 260 -7.86 12.42 -9.29
N HIS A 261 -8.22 13.70 -9.37
CA HIS A 261 -9.40 14.23 -8.69
C HIS A 261 -10.69 13.86 -9.43
N ALA A 262 -10.67 13.87 -10.76
CA ALA A 262 -11.81 13.45 -11.59
C ALA A 262 -12.16 11.96 -11.43
N LYS A 263 -11.16 11.13 -11.09
CA LYS A 263 -11.30 9.68 -10.87
C LYS A 263 -11.25 9.29 -9.39
N ARG A 264 -11.38 10.25 -8.48
CA ARG A 264 -11.25 10.06 -7.03
C ARG A 264 -12.00 8.83 -6.51
N ASP A 265 -13.29 8.71 -6.81
CA ASP A 265 -14.14 7.59 -6.34
C ASP A 265 -13.61 6.20 -6.76
N LYS A 266 -13.16 6.05 -8.02
CA LYS A 266 -12.58 4.79 -8.51
C LYS A 266 -11.22 4.50 -7.85
N ILE A 267 -10.39 5.53 -7.71
CA ILE A 267 -9.05 5.44 -7.10
C ILE A 267 -9.20 5.10 -5.62
N THR A 268 -10.09 5.76 -4.90
CA THR A 268 -10.45 5.48 -3.51
C THR A 268 -10.88 4.04 -3.31
N ARG A 269 -11.81 3.51 -4.13
CA ARG A 269 -12.21 2.09 -4.02
C ARG A 269 -11.07 1.11 -4.30
N GLY A 270 -10.28 1.37 -5.34
CA GLY A 270 -9.11 0.53 -5.64
C GLY A 270 -8.12 0.53 -4.49
N TYR A 271 -7.82 1.70 -3.94
CA TYR A 271 -6.89 1.87 -2.84
C TYR A 271 -7.41 1.22 -1.54
N ALA A 272 -8.69 1.43 -1.22
CA ALA A 272 -9.35 0.85 -0.04
C ALA A 272 -9.32 -0.67 -0.07
N ARG A 273 -9.64 -1.29 -1.20
CA ARG A 273 -9.55 -2.74 -1.39
C ARG A 273 -8.16 -3.25 -1.07
N ILE A 274 -7.15 -2.61 -1.63
CA ILE A 274 -5.77 -3.09 -1.49
C ILE A 274 -5.28 -2.91 -0.07
N LEU A 275 -5.58 -1.78 0.59
CA LEU A 275 -5.25 -1.60 2.00
C LEU A 275 -5.95 -2.63 2.88
N ALA A 276 -7.23 -2.94 2.61
CA ALA A 276 -7.99 -3.93 3.36
C ALA A 276 -7.44 -5.35 3.19
N THR A 277 -7.04 -5.73 1.98
CA THR A 277 -6.54 -7.09 1.68
C THR A 277 -5.06 -7.29 1.98
N ASP A 278 -4.22 -6.25 1.83
CA ASP A 278 -2.76 -6.42 1.93
C ASP A 278 -2.17 -5.89 3.24
N ILE A 279 -2.78 -4.88 3.88
CA ILE A 279 -2.22 -4.22 5.08
C ILE A 279 -3.06 -4.50 6.33
N PHE A 280 -4.38 -4.33 6.23
CA PHE A 280 -5.31 -4.47 7.34
C PHE A 280 -6.06 -5.81 7.33
N ALA A 281 -5.55 -6.79 6.60
CA ALA A 281 -6.10 -8.13 6.60
C ALA A 281 -5.95 -8.77 7.99
N PRO A 282 -6.95 -9.52 8.48
CA PRO A 282 -6.89 -10.12 9.82
C PRO A 282 -5.66 -10.99 10.06
N GLU A 283 -5.26 -11.81 9.08
CA GLU A 283 -4.08 -12.67 9.14
C GLU A 283 -2.81 -11.85 9.36
N VAL A 284 -2.72 -10.73 8.64
CA VAL A 284 -1.58 -9.82 8.67
C VAL A 284 -1.50 -9.12 10.03
N ILE A 285 -2.63 -8.67 10.57
CA ILE A 285 -2.71 -8.05 11.90
C ILE A 285 -2.36 -9.08 12.98
N PHE A 286 -2.88 -10.30 12.91
CA PHE A 286 -2.60 -11.35 13.90
C PHE A 286 -1.12 -11.74 13.89
N GLU A 287 -0.54 -11.92 12.71
CA GLU A 287 0.89 -12.18 12.56
C GLU A 287 1.73 -11.03 13.16
N ALA A 288 1.31 -9.79 12.95
CA ALA A 288 1.97 -8.62 13.53
C ALA A 288 1.88 -8.57 15.06
N VAL A 289 0.73 -8.96 15.62
CA VAL A 289 0.50 -8.99 17.08
C VAL A 289 1.28 -10.14 17.74
N LEU A 290 1.45 -11.27 17.06
CA LEU A 290 2.14 -12.46 17.59
C LEU A 290 3.65 -12.44 17.41
N HIS A 291 4.15 -11.91 16.29
CA HIS A 291 5.56 -11.98 15.90
C HIS A 291 6.21 -10.61 15.68
N GLY A 292 5.46 -9.51 15.89
CA GLY A 292 5.96 -8.15 15.75
C GLY A 292 6.77 -7.66 16.96
N PRO A 293 7.24 -6.40 16.92
CA PRO A 293 8.07 -5.80 17.97
C PRO A 293 7.35 -5.67 19.32
N THR A 294 6.02 -5.71 19.31
CA THR A 294 5.15 -5.58 20.48
C THR A 294 4.63 -6.93 21.01
N ALA A 295 5.06 -8.06 20.43
CA ALA A 295 4.58 -9.39 20.83
C ALA A 295 4.77 -9.69 22.33
N ASP A 296 5.89 -9.27 22.91
CA ASP A 296 6.17 -9.42 24.35
C ASP A 296 5.10 -8.76 25.23
N ARG A 297 4.49 -7.66 24.76
CA ARG A 297 3.41 -6.96 25.48
C ARG A 297 2.13 -7.79 25.51
N LEU A 298 1.78 -8.42 24.39
CA LEU A 298 0.65 -9.34 24.30
C LEU A 298 0.86 -10.51 25.27
N PHE A 299 2.00 -11.20 25.19
CA PHE A 299 2.28 -12.34 26.06
C PHE A 299 2.28 -11.96 27.54
N SER A 300 2.83 -10.78 27.88
CA SER A 300 2.81 -10.25 29.25
C SER A 300 1.39 -9.94 29.74
N ALA A 301 0.52 -9.40 28.88
CA ALA A 301 -0.87 -9.11 29.22
C ALA A 301 -1.65 -10.41 29.48
N ILE A 302 -1.44 -11.43 28.64
CA ILE A 302 -2.02 -12.75 28.78
C ILE A 302 -1.52 -13.43 30.07
N GLU A 303 -0.22 -13.45 30.33
CA GLU A 303 0.36 -14.00 31.56
C GLU A 303 -0.26 -13.35 32.81
N ARG A 304 -0.36 -12.03 32.81
CA ARG A 304 -0.91 -11.26 33.92
C ARG A 304 -2.38 -11.58 34.15
N GLU A 305 -3.18 -11.66 33.10
CA GLU A 305 -4.62 -11.92 33.21
C GLU A 305 -4.91 -13.37 33.63
N ILE A 306 -4.17 -14.34 33.08
CA ILE A 306 -4.24 -15.75 33.53
C ILE A 306 -3.85 -15.85 35.01
N SER A 307 -2.73 -15.24 35.40
CA SER A 307 -2.27 -15.23 36.80
C SER A 307 -3.31 -14.63 37.74
N ARG A 308 -3.90 -13.50 37.34
CA ARG A 308 -4.96 -12.82 38.10
C ARG A 308 -6.20 -13.70 38.25
N SER A 309 -6.61 -14.37 37.19
CA SER A 309 -7.78 -15.27 37.20
C SER A 309 -7.57 -16.48 38.11
N ILE A 310 -6.37 -17.10 38.07
CA ILE A 310 -5.99 -18.22 38.95
C ILE A 310 -6.00 -17.78 40.43
N ASP A 311 -5.43 -16.61 40.75
CA ASP A 311 -5.39 -16.10 42.12
C ASP A 311 -6.78 -15.71 42.64
N ALA A 312 -7.63 -15.10 41.80
CA ALA A 312 -8.99 -14.74 42.16
C ALA A 312 -9.86 -15.97 42.51
N GLN A 313 -9.72 -17.06 41.75
CA GLN A 313 -10.46 -18.31 42.01
C GLN A 313 -9.90 -19.07 43.21
N SER A 314 -8.60 -18.94 43.47
CA SER A 314 -7.97 -19.54 44.64
C SER A 314 -8.31 -18.79 45.94
N GLY A 315 -8.82 -17.56 45.87
CA GLY A 315 -8.84 -16.57 46.96
C GLY A 315 -9.25 -17.03 48.38
N ILE A 316 -10.23 -17.92 48.54
CA ILE A 316 -10.65 -18.41 49.88
C ILE A 316 -9.80 -19.62 50.32
N ALA A 317 -9.36 -20.46 49.39
CA ALA A 317 -8.58 -21.67 49.64
C ALA A 317 -7.07 -21.47 49.43
N GLN A 318 -6.61 -20.29 49.00
CA GLN A 318 -5.24 -20.02 48.59
C GLN A 318 -4.21 -20.38 49.68
N PRO A 319 -4.42 -20.04 50.97
CA PRO A 319 -3.50 -20.45 52.03
C PRO A 319 -3.45 -21.97 52.20
N LEU A 320 -4.61 -22.64 52.09
CA LEU A 320 -4.74 -24.10 52.21
C LEU A 320 -4.11 -24.83 51.01
N VAL A 321 -4.30 -24.32 49.80
CA VAL A 321 -3.70 -24.86 48.57
C VAL A 321 -2.18 -24.68 48.60
N ARG A 322 -1.68 -23.51 49.02
CA ARG A 322 -0.24 -23.28 49.18
C ARG A 322 0.38 -24.10 50.30
N LEU A 323 -0.36 -24.37 51.38
CA LEU A 323 0.07 -25.27 52.47
C LEU A 323 0.11 -26.74 52.01
N ALA A 324 -0.88 -27.19 51.23
CA ALA A 324 -0.98 -28.57 50.78
C ALA A 324 -0.02 -28.90 49.61
N VAL A 325 0.10 -27.99 48.64
CA VAL A 325 0.89 -28.20 47.41
C VAL A 325 2.32 -27.65 47.54
N GLY A 326 2.53 -26.66 48.41
CA GLY A 326 3.79 -25.92 48.54
C GLY A 326 3.83 -24.70 47.62
N THR A 327 4.43 -23.61 48.10
CA THR A 327 4.51 -22.33 47.38
C THR A 327 5.29 -22.42 46.08
N GLN A 328 6.37 -23.19 46.04
CA GLN A 328 7.21 -23.37 44.85
C GLN A 328 6.48 -24.16 43.75
N ARG A 329 5.78 -25.24 44.12
CA ARG A 329 4.98 -26.03 43.17
C ARG A 329 3.76 -25.26 42.65
N TYR A 330 3.11 -24.46 43.50
CA TYR A 330 2.02 -23.58 43.06
C TYR A 330 2.47 -22.57 42.00
N ARG A 331 3.65 -21.94 42.20
CA ARG A 331 4.21 -21.02 41.20
C ARG A 331 4.59 -21.75 39.91
N ALA A 332 5.31 -22.86 40.01
CA ALA A 332 5.68 -23.67 38.85
C ALA A 332 4.45 -24.13 38.04
N ALA A 333 3.37 -24.51 38.72
CA ALA A 333 2.11 -24.88 38.07
C ALA A 333 1.48 -23.68 37.33
N LYS A 334 1.48 -22.49 37.94
CA LYS A 334 0.97 -21.28 37.30
C LYS A 334 1.78 -20.91 36.05
N ASP A 335 3.10 -20.96 36.15
CA ASP A 335 4.01 -20.62 35.06
C ASP A 335 3.86 -21.62 33.90
N ALA A 336 3.68 -22.91 34.21
CA ALA A 336 3.40 -23.95 33.20
C ALA A 336 2.06 -23.74 32.48
N VAL A 337 1.01 -23.28 33.18
CA VAL A 337 -0.27 -22.91 32.54
C VAL A 337 -0.05 -21.77 31.55
N VAL A 338 0.68 -20.74 31.94
CA VAL A 338 0.96 -19.58 31.07
C VAL A 338 1.72 -20.03 29.82
N GLU A 339 2.80 -20.79 29.98
CA GLU A 339 3.61 -21.29 28.87
C GLU A 339 2.77 -22.10 27.87
N LYS A 340 1.90 -22.99 28.38
CA LYS A 340 1.03 -23.82 27.54
C LYS A 340 -0.05 -23.02 26.84
N VAL A 341 -0.67 -22.05 27.52
CA VAL A 341 -1.66 -21.17 26.88
C VAL A 341 -0.99 -20.37 25.77
N ILE A 342 0.20 -19.81 26.01
CA ILE A 342 0.96 -19.05 25.00
C ILE A 342 1.25 -19.92 23.76
N ALA A 343 1.62 -21.18 23.95
CA ALA A 343 1.90 -22.11 22.86
C ALA A 343 0.68 -22.40 21.96
N LEU A 344 -0.54 -22.25 22.47
CA LEU A 344 -1.80 -22.52 21.76
C LEU A 344 -2.41 -21.27 21.10
N ILE A 345 -1.88 -20.08 21.40
CA ILE A 345 -2.38 -18.82 20.83
C ILE A 345 -2.33 -18.83 19.29
N PRO A 346 -1.21 -19.20 18.62
CA PRO A 346 -1.13 -19.12 17.16
C PRO A 346 -2.24 -19.92 16.46
N ASP A 347 -2.49 -21.14 16.93
CA ASP A 347 -3.53 -22.02 16.37
C ASP A 347 -4.95 -21.48 16.64
N THR A 348 -5.17 -20.89 17.82
CA THR A 348 -6.46 -20.29 18.20
C THR A 348 -6.74 -19.03 17.38
N MET A 349 -5.71 -18.19 17.16
CA MET A 349 -5.82 -16.95 16.37
C MET A 349 -6.05 -17.25 14.90
N ALA A 350 -5.46 -18.32 14.35
CA ALA A 350 -5.73 -18.75 12.97
C ALA A 350 -7.21 -19.09 12.73
N GLN A 351 -7.90 -19.62 13.75
CA GLN A 351 -9.34 -19.89 13.68
C GLN A 351 -10.18 -18.62 13.87
N ALA A 352 -9.68 -17.66 14.66
CA ALA A 352 -10.32 -16.34 14.84
C ALA A 352 -10.34 -15.51 13.55
N THR A 353 -9.45 -15.79 12.60
CA THR A 353 -9.29 -15.05 11.35
C THR A 353 -10.59 -14.99 10.55
N SER A 354 -11.28 -16.13 10.42
CA SER A 354 -12.54 -16.19 9.67
C SER A 354 -13.65 -15.34 10.29
N TYR A 355 -13.67 -15.20 11.62
CA TYR A 355 -14.59 -14.30 12.30
C TYR A 355 -14.22 -12.84 12.03
N ALA A 356 -12.94 -12.49 12.16
CA ALA A 356 -12.44 -11.15 11.90
C ALA A 356 -12.73 -10.69 10.45
N GLU A 357 -12.56 -11.56 9.45
CA GLU A 357 -12.89 -11.25 8.05
C GLU A 357 -14.37 -10.93 7.83
N ARG A 358 -15.28 -11.64 8.50
CA ARG A 358 -16.74 -11.39 8.40
C ARG A 358 -17.15 -10.10 9.12
N THR A 359 -16.52 -9.82 10.25
CA THR A 359 -16.89 -8.71 11.15
C THR A 359 -16.28 -7.38 10.69
N PHE A 360 -15.08 -7.42 10.10
CA PHE A 360 -14.37 -6.24 9.65
C PHE A 360 -14.67 -5.89 8.20
N ASP A 361 -15.64 -5.00 7.98
CA ASP A 361 -15.81 -4.33 6.70
C ASP A 361 -14.80 -3.18 6.54
N VAL A 362 -13.51 -3.55 6.41
CA VAL A 362 -12.38 -2.59 6.34
C VAL A 362 -12.40 -1.83 5.02
N GLU A 363 -12.72 -2.50 3.91
CA GLU A 363 -12.77 -1.85 2.58
C GLU A 363 -13.78 -0.70 2.59
N ASN A 364 -15.03 -0.94 3.00
CA ASN A 364 -16.04 0.12 3.00
C ASN A 364 -15.75 1.21 4.04
N LEU A 365 -15.21 0.85 5.21
CA LEU A 365 -14.78 1.84 6.20
C LEU A 365 -13.73 2.80 5.61
N ILE A 366 -12.73 2.28 4.92
CA ILE A 366 -11.71 3.10 4.25
C ILE A 366 -12.35 3.95 3.15
N VAL A 367 -13.26 3.39 2.34
CA VAL A 367 -13.97 4.15 1.30
C VAL A 367 -14.74 5.33 1.89
N ASP A 368 -15.51 5.08 2.96
CA ASP A 368 -16.32 6.11 3.61
C ASP A 368 -15.45 7.23 4.17
N LYS A 369 -14.38 6.90 4.88
CA LYS A 369 -13.45 7.88 5.44
C LYS A 369 -12.71 8.66 4.34
N MET A 370 -12.24 7.97 3.29
CA MET A 370 -11.60 8.62 2.14
C MET A 370 -12.55 9.52 1.36
N SER A 371 -13.86 9.22 1.35
CA SER A 371 -14.87 10.07 0.72
C SER A 371 -15.07 11.41 1.45
N GLN A 372 -14.82 11.44 2.75
CA GLN A 372 -14.98 12.62 3.61
C GLN A 372 -13.81 13.61 3.51
N LEU A 373 -12.66 13.19 2.95
CA LEU A 373 -11.49 14.05 2.81
C LEU A 373 -11.75 15.27 1.90
N THR A 374 -11.09 16.40 2.18
CA THR A 374 -11.04 17.51 1.23
C THR A 374 -10.16 17.14 0.01
N PRO A 375 -10.30 17.83 -1.13
CA PRO A 375 -9.43 17.64 -2.28
C PRO A 375 -7.94 17.80 -1.93
N GLU A 376 -7.59 18.72 -1.03
CA GLU A 376 -6.22 18.96 -0.58
C GLU A 376 -5.69 17.78 0.25
N GLN A 377 -6.48 17.26 1.18
CA GLN A 377 -6.12 16.09 1.99
C GLN A 377 -5.95 14.84 1.12
N TYR A 378 -6.84 14.65 0.14
CA TYR A 378 -6.71 13.56 -0.82
C TYR A 378 -5.45 13.71 -1.69
N GLU A 379 -5.15 14.93 -2.18
CA GLU A 379 -3.91 15.21 -2.91
C GLU A 379 -2.67 14.96 -2.04
N SER A 380 -2.68 15.29 -0.75
CA SER A 380 -1.53 15.06 0.13
C SER A 380 -1.20 13.58 0.32
N ILE A 381 -2.15 12.66 0.14
CA ILE A 381 -1.91 11.21 0.18
C ILE A 381 -1.18 10.76 -1.10
N MET A 382 -1.61 11.27 -2.26
CA MET A 382 -1.09 10.81 -3.55
C MET A 382 0.16 11.56 -4.01
N ARG A 383 0.28 12.85 -3.71
CA ARG A 383 1.33 13.73 -4.24
C ARG A 383 2.75 13.35 -3.84
N PRO A 384 3.06 12.94 -2.59
CA PRO A 384 4.41 12.58 -2.19
C PRO A 384 5.01 11.44 -3.01
N VAL A 385 4.18 10.52 -3.51
CA VAL A 385 4.61 9.37 -4.33
C VAL A 385 5.16 9.80 -5.70
N PHE A 386 4.66 10.91 -6.24
CA PHE A 386 5.01 11.37 -7.60
C PHE A 386 5.93 12.59 -7.62
N LYS A 387 5.84 13.48 -6.62
CA LYS A 387 6.51 14.79 -6.63
C LYS A 387 8.04 14.68 -6.59
N ASP A 388 8.57 13.71 -5.83
CA ASP A 388 9.99 13.66 -5.57
C ASP A 388 10.83 13.24 -6.80
N ASP A 389 10.22 12.67 -7.84
CA ASP A 389 10.93 12.28 -9.06
C ASP A 389 10.26 12.74 -10.36
N GLU A 390 9.32 13.69 -10.24
CA GLU A 390 8.77 14.45 -11.36
C GLU A 390 9.87 14.94 -12.30
N TRP A 391 10.94 15.52 -11.76
CA TRP A 391 12.08 16.01 -12.53
C TRP A 391 12.86 14.92 -13.24
N LEU A 392 12.99 13.73 -12.64
CA LEU A 392 13.70 12.61 -13.26
C LEU A 392 12.93 12.13 -14.49
N MET A 393 11.61 12.00 -14.35
CA MET A 393 10.73 11.60 -15.46
C MET A 393 10.76 12.63 -16.60
N ILE A 394 10.61 13.93 -16.29
CA ILE A 394 10.66 15.02 -17.28
C ILE A 394 12.02 15.07 -17.99
N SER A 395 13.13 14.92 -17.24
CA SER A 395 14.48 14.97 -17.80
C SER A 395 14.76 13.80 -18.74
N VAL A 396 14.36 12.59 -18.36
CA VAL A 396 14.47 11.41 -19.23
C VAL A 396 13.63 11.59 -20.49
N GLY A 397 12.40 12.08 -20.37
CA GLY A 397 11.54 12.36 -21.52
C GLY A 397 12.15 13.38 -22.48
N ALA A 398 12.77 14.43 -21.95
CA ALA A 398 13.47 15.43 -22.74
C ALA A 398 14.69 14.85 -23.47
N VAL A 399 15.54 14.07 -22.78
CA VAL A 399 16.71 13.42 -23.40
C VAL A 399 16.30 12.43 -24.48
N LEU A 400 15.30 11.58 -24.21
CA LEU A 400 14.77 10.64 -25.21
C LEU A 400 14.17 11.40 -26.40
N GLY A 401 13.42 12.47 -26.15
CA GLY A 401 12.88 13.33 -27.19
C GLY A 401 13.98 13.90 -28.08
N GLY A 402 15.08 14.39 -27.49
CA GLY A 402 16.24 14.89 -28.23
C GLY A 402 16.92 13.81 -29.07
N ILE A 403 17.14 12.62 -28.51
CA ILE A 403 17.72 11.47 -29.23
C ILE A 403 16.85 11.09 -30.43
N VAL A 404 15.53 11.03 -30.26
CA VAL A 404 14.66 10.68 -31.39
C VAL A 404 14.61 11.82 -32.43
N GLY A 405 14.67 13.07 -31.99
CA GLY A 405 14.83 14.21 -32.89
C GLY A 405 16.11 14.14 -33.72
N GLU A 406 17.22 13.68 -33.14
CA GLU A 406 18.48 13.43 -33.87
C GLU A 406 18.32 12.30 -34.89
N ILE A 407 17.67 11.19 -34.51
CA ILE A 407 17.36 10.09 -35.44
C ILE A 407 16.49 10.61 -36.59
N GLN A 408 15.54 11.50 -36.31
CA GLN A 408 14.69 12.11 -37.34
C GLN A 408 15.53 12.93 -38.35
N VAL A 409 16.55 13.67 -37.90
CA VAL A 409 17.50 14.36 -38.81
C VAL A 409 18.22 13.35 -39.68
N LEU A 410 18.81 12.31 -39.10
CA LEU A 410 19.60 11.32 -39.83
C LEU A 410 18.76 10.61 -40.91
N VAL A 411 17.49 10.32 -40.60
CA VAL A 411 16.55 9.74 -41.57
C VAL A 411 16.24 10.73 -42.68
N ILE A 412 15.95 11.99 -42.36
CA ILE A 412 15.65 13.02 -43.37
C ILE A 412 16.88 13.25 -44.26
N GLU A 413 18.08 13.39 -43.71
CA GLU A 413 19.31 13.61 -44.49
C GLU A 413 19.67 12.43 -45.39
N HIS A 414 19.32 11.20 -44.99
CA HIS A 414 19.58 9.99 -45.77
C HIS A 414 18.56 9.77 -46.90
N TYR A 415 17.29 10.13 -46.69
CA TYR A 415 16.20 9.89 -47.63
C TYR A 415 15.75 11.11 -48.45
N ALA A 416 16.16 12.33 -48.07
CA ALA A 416 15.88 13.57 -48.80
C ALA A 416 16.96 13.94 -49.84
N ARG A 417 17.80 12.99 -50.25
CA ARG A 417 18.78 13.14 -51.33
C ARG A 417 18.26 12.67 -52.67
#